data_AF-A0ABD2PSC1-F1
#
_entry.id   AF-A0ABD2PSC1-F1
#
_cell.length_a   1.000
_cell.length_b   1.000
_cell.length_c   1.000
_cell.angle_alpha   90.00
_cell.angle_beta   90.00
_cell.angle_gamma   90.00
#
_symmetry.space_group_name_H-M   'P 1'
#
loop_
_entity.id
_entity.type
_entity.pdbx_description
1 polymer ?
#
loop_
_entity_poly.entity_id
_entity_poly.type
_entity_poly.pdbx_seq_one_letter_code
_entity_poly.pdbx_strand_id
1 'polypeptide(L)'
;MKIYIWTFLDNTLNGVAFVDTDMYVHQMYCMKNLIVAADMMNSVHFYRFQPDFRVLSLVSKEFSQRQLFAVNFFVDGRKMGFIC
;
A
#
# COMPACT_ATOMS: atom_id res chain seq x y z
N MET A 1 -6.91 2.79 11.30
CA MET A 1 -7.90 2.61 10.20
C MET A 1 -7.59 1.28 9.51
N LYS A 2 -8.24 0.92 8.39
CA LYS A 2 -8.00 -0.35 7.71
C LYS A 2 -7.89 -0.16 6.20
N ILE A 3 -6.93 -0.87 5.59
CA ILE A 3 -6.88 -1.06 4.14
C ILE A 3 -7.46 -2.44 3.84
N TYR A 4 -8.33 -2.52 2.84
CA TYR A 4 -8.98 -3.77 2.43
C TYR A 4 -8.62 -4.13 0.99
N ILE A 5 -8.45 -5.42 0.74
CA ILE A 5 -8.43 -6.01 -0.60
C ILE A 5 -9.77 -6.71 -0.80
N TRP A 6 -10.45 -6.34 -1.88
CA TRP A 6 -11.73 -6.92 -2.28
C TRP A 6 -11.55 -7.66 -3.61
N THR A 7 -12.30 -8.74 -3.78
CA THR A 7 -12.54 -9.33 -5.10
C THR A 7 -13.94 -8.97 -5.55
N PHE A 8 -14.07 -8.53 -6.80
CA PHE A 8 -15.37 -8.32 -7.43
C PHE A 8 -15.81 -9.58 -8.15
N LEU A 9 -16.91 -10.18 -7.69
CA LEU A 9 -17.50 -11.40 -8.26
C LEU A 9 -19.02 -11.33 -8.14
N ASP A 10 -19.75 -11.70 -9.19
CA ASP A 10 -21.22 -11.75 -9.20
C ASP A 10 -21.89 -10.45 -8.72
N ASN A 11 -21.37 -9.30 -9.16
CA ASN A 11 -21.83 -7.97 -8.73
C ASN A 11 -21.70 -7.69 -7.23
N THR A 12 -20.84 -8.43 -6.52
CA THR A 12 -20.56 -8.26 -5.09
C THR A 12 -19.07 -8.03 -4.82
N LEU A 13 -18.77 -7.26 -3.78
CA LEU A 13 -17.41 -7.10 -3.25
C LEU A 13 -17.21 -8.05 -2.08
N ASN A 14 -16.36 -9.06 -2.29
CA ASN A 14 -16.02 -10.05 -1.28
C ASN A 14 -14.67 -9.71 -0.64
N GLY A 15 -14.65 -9.61 0.69
CA GLY A 15 -13.44 -9.28 1.44
C GLY A 15 -12.42 -10.41 1.34
N VAL A 16 -11.19 -10.08 0.94
CA VAL A 16 -10.11 -11.07 0.77
C VAL A 16 -9.08 -10.93 1.87
N ALA A 17 -8.62 -9.71 2.11
CA ALA A 17 -7.60 -9.41 3.10
C ALA A 17 -7.82 -8.00 3.66
N PHE A 18 -7.29 -7.76 4.85
CA PHE A 18 -7.18 -6.41 5.38
C PHE A 18 -5.90 -6.27 6.21
N VAL A 19 -5.47 -5.02 6.41
CA VAL A 19 -4.42 -4.67 7.36
C VAL A 19 -4.83 -3.42 8.12
N ASP A 20 -4.50 -3.38 9.41
CA ASP A 20 -4.67 -2.18 10.23
C ASP A 20 -3.60 -1.14 9.88
N THR A 21 -4.00 0.13 9.86
CA THR A 21 -3.12 1.28 9.69
C THR A 21 -3.17 2.17 10.93
N ASP A 22 -2.05 2.78 11.27
CA ASP A 22 -1.97 3.67 12.44
C ASP A 22 -2.73 4.98 12.20
N MET A 23 -2.66 5.50 10.97
CA MET A 23 -3.14 6.83 10.58
C MET A 23 -3.97 6.79 9.29
N TYR A 24 -4.58 7.93 8.96
CA TYR A 24 -5.34 8.12 7.73
C TYR A 24 -4.40 8.10 6.51
N VAL A 25 -4.61 7.12 5.63
CA VAL A 25 -3.90 6.97 4.36
C VAL A 25 -4.60 7.84 3.32
N HIS A 26 -3.90 8.87 2.82
CA HIS A 26 -4.47 9.80 1.85
C HIS A 26 -4.13 9.44 0.39
N GLN A 27 -3.13 8.58 0.16
CA GLN A 27 -2.75 8.16 -1.18
C GLN A 27 -2.18 6.75 -1.19
N MET A 28 -2.49 5.99 -2.23
CA MET A 28 -1.98 4.64 -2.46
C MET A 28 -1.73 4.38 -3.94
N TYR A 29 -0.67 3.65 -4.26
CA TYR A 29 -0.43 3.08 -5.58
C TYR A 29 -0.10 1.61 -5.48
N CYS A 30 -0.49 0.87 -6.52
CA CYS A 30 -0.26 -0.57 -6.61
C CYS A 30 0.58 -0.89 -7.84
N MET A 31 1.56 -1.79 -7.68
CA MET A 31 2.28 -2.41 -8.78
C MET A 31 2.31 -3.92 -8.55
N LYS A 32 1.57 -4.67 -9.39
CA LYS A 32 1.29 -6.09 -9.19
C LYS A 32 0.70 -6.32 -7.78
N ASN A 33 1.41 -7.03 -6.92
CA ASN A 33 1.01 -7.36 -5.57
C ASN A 33 1.72 -6.49 -4.50
N LEU A 34 2.36 -5.41 -4.91
CA LEU A 34 3.03 -4.45 -4.05
C LEU A 34 2.20 -3.17 -3.96
N ILE A 35 2.12 -2.58 -2.77
CA ILE A 35 1.34 -1.37 -2.52
C ILE A 35 2.25 -0.39 -1.78
N VAL A 36 2.31 0.85 -2.25
CA VAL A 36 2.91 1.96 -1.51
C VAL A 36 1.81 2.92 -1.08
N ALA A 37 1.83 3.33 0.18
CA ALA A 37 0.81 4.17 0.79
C ALA A 37 1.44 5.33 1.57
N ALA A 38 0.81 6.50 1.49
CA ALA A 38 1.20 7.71 2.21
C ALA A 38 0.11 8.07 3.23
N ASP A 39 0.52 8.38 4.47
CA ASP A 39 -0.39 8.84 5.51
C ASP A 39 -0.21 10.30 5.90
N MET A 40 -1.19 10.85 6.62
CA MET A 40 -1.20 12.26 7.04
C MET A 40 -0.03 12.66 7.97
N MET A 41 0.72 11.70 8.50
CA MET A 41 1.93 11.96 9.29
C MET A 41 3.20 12.03 8.43
N ASN A 42 3.05 12.10 7.10
CA ASN A 42 4.13 12.09 6.12
C ASN A 42 5.00 10.82 6.20
N SER A 43 4.40 9.70 6.59
CA SER A 43 5.09 8.40 6.55
C SER A 43 4.68 7.59 5.33
N VAL A 44 5.63 6.81 4.82
CA VAL A 44 5.44 5.93 3.66
C VAL A 44 5.42 4.49 4.15
N HIS A 45 4.36 3.77 3.78
CA HIS A 45 4.17 2.37 4.13
C HIS A 45 4.21 1.53 2.86
N PHE A 46 4.98 0.44 2.91
CA PHE A 46 5.10 -0.50 1.81
C PHE A 46 4.49 -1.83 2.21
N TYR A 47 3.47 -2.26 1.48
CA TYR A 47 2.75 -3.51 1.72
C TYR A 47 2.92 -4.49 0.57
N ARG A 48 2.74 -5.78 0.88
CA ARG A 48 2.66 -6.86 -0.10
C ARG A 48 1.42 -7.68 0.13
N PHE A 49 0.63 -7.84 -0.92
CA PHE A 49 -0.43 -8.82 -0.99
C PHE A 49 0.12 -10.19 -1.41
N GLN A 50 -0.31 -11.24 -0.71
CA GLN A 50 0.08 -12.62 -0.96
C GLN A 50 -1.18 -13.41 -1.34
N PRO A 51 -1.48 -13.56 -2.65
CA PRO A 51 -2.76 -14.10 -3.11
C PRO A 51 -3.08 -15.49 -2.57
N ASP A 52 -2.08 -16.39 -2.55
CA ASP A 52 -2.25 -17.78 -2.12
C ASP A 52 -2.67 -17.88 -0.65
N PHE A 53 -2.19 -16.95 0.18
CA PHE A 53 -2.49 -16.90 1.61
C PHE A 53 -3.64 -15.95 1.94
N ARG A 54 -4.07 -15.11 0.99
CA ARG A 54 -5.06 -14.04 1.20
C ARG A 54 -4.66 -13.10 2.34
N VAL A 55 -3.37 -12.77 2.42
CA VAL A 55 -2.82 -11.87 3.45
C VAL A 55 -2.26 -10.62 2.81
N LEU A 56 -2.59 -9.46 3.38
CA LEU A 56 -1.92 -8.19 3.13
C LEU A 56 -0.99 -7.90 4.30
N SER A 57 0.32 -7.78 4.04
CA SER A 57 1.33 -7.61 5.08
C SER A 57 2.09 -6.30 4.89
N LEU A 58 2.38 -5.60 5.98
CA LEU A 58 3.37 -4.51 5.98
C LEU A 58 4.76 -5.11 5.79
N VAL A 59 5.48 -4.65 4.77
CA VAL A 59 6.84 -5.09 4.43
C VAL A 59 7.87 -4.13 4.99
N SER A 60 7.64 -2.82 4.87
CA SER A 60 8.51 -1.76 5.38
C SER A 60 7.73 -0.48 5.65
N LYS A 61 8.26 0.39 6.50
CA LYS A 61 7.72 1.71 6.80
C LYS A 61 8.86 2.71 6.97
N GLU A 62 8.71 3.89 6.39
CA GLU A 62 9.62 5.01 6.56
C GLU A 62 8.89 6.16 7.26
N PHE A 63 9.52 6.69 8.31
CA PHE A 63 9.11 7.93 8.95
C PHE A 63 10.13 9.01 8.58
N SER A 64 9.70 10.03 7.84
CA SER A 64 10.55 11.17 7.51
C SER A 64 10.02 12.44 8.17
N GLN A 65 10.91 13.35 8.57
CA GLN A 65 10.51 14.69 9.04
C GLN A 65 10.13 15.64 7.89
N ARG A 66 9.87 15.12 6.69
CA ARG A 66 9.64 15.89 5.46
C ARG A 66 8.15 16.02 5.20
N GLN A 67 7.73 17.06 4.47
CA GLN A 67 6.37 17.13 3.95
C GLN A 67 6.25 16.20 2.74
N LEU A 68 5.40 15.18 2.87
CA LEU A 68 5.13 14.18 1.86
C LEU A 68 3.78 14.53 1.21
N PHE A 69 3.82 14.96 -0.04
CA PHE A 69 2.59 15.31 -0.77
C PHE A 69 2.07 14.17 -1.64
N ALA A 70 3.00 13.39 -2.18
CA ALA A 70 2.69 12.27 -3.04
C ALA A 70 3.71 11.16 -2.93
N VAL A 71 3.29 9.94 -3.29
CA VAL A 71 4.19 8.80 -3.39
C VAL A 71 3.95 8.09 -4.72
N ASN A 72 4.97 7.51 -5.34
CA ASN A 72 4.82 6.66 -6.52
C ASN A 72 5.97 5.66 -6.64
N PHE A 73 5.84 4.69 -7.54
CA PHE A 73 6.91 3.79 -7.92
C PHE A 73 7.84 4.45 -8.94
N PHE A 74 9.15 4.30 -8.74
CA PHE A 74 10.17 4.59 -9.74
C PHE A 74 10.74 3.27 -10.26
N VAL A 75 10.68 3.04 -11.56
CA VAL A 75 11.14 1.80 -12.19
C VAL A 75 12.27 2.12 -13.16
N ASP A 76 13.42 1.52 -12.92
CA ASP A 76 14.60 1.60 -13.79
C ASP A 76 15.01 0.19 -14.22
N GLY A 77 14.38 -0.28 -15.29
CA GLY A 77 14.59 -1.62 -15.85
C GLY A 77 14.30 -2.74 -14.85
N ARG A 78 15.35 -3.23 -14.18
CA ARG A 78 15.27 -4.30 -13.17
C ARG A 78 15.22 -3.79 -11.73
N LYS A 79 15.38 -2.49 -11.51
CA LYS A 79 15.33 -1.87 -10.19
C LYS A 79 13.98 -1.17 -9.99
N MET A 80 13.51 -1.23 -8.76
CA MET A 80 12.32 -0.51 -8.31
C MET A 80 12.71 0.29 -7.07
N GLY A 81 12.29 1.54 -7.04
CA GLY A 81 12.35 2.42 -5.88
C GLY A 81 11.02 3.17 -5.70
N PHE A 82 11.02 4.13 -4.79
CA PHE A 82 9.88 4.98 -4.51
C PHE A 82 10.28 6.44 -4.74
N ILE A 83 9.37 7.23 -5.28
CA ILE A 83 9.45 8.70 -5.28
C ILE A 83 8.46 9.18 -4.25
N CYS A 84 8.93 10.01 -3.33
CA CYS A 84 8.25 10.51 -2.14
C CYS A 84 8.76 11.92 -1.82
#